data_AF-A0A3M1P6H5-F1
#
_entry.id   AF-A0A3M1P6H5-F1
#
_cell.length_a   1.000
_cell.length_b   1.000
_cell.length_c   1.000
_cell.angle_alpha   90.00
_cell.angle_beta   90.00
_cell.angle_gamma   90.00
#
_symmetry.space_group_name_H-M   'P 1'
#
loop_
_entity.id
_entity.type
_entity.pdbx_description
1 polymer ?
#
loop_
_entity_poly.entity_id
_entity_poly.type
_entity_poly.pdbx_seq_one_letter_code
_entity_poly.pdbx_strand_id
1 'polypeptide(L)'
;MELENPLGSVIQGSLSQGLEVRLHADVSVEDMRVGKFLVVQGRRSRFFCMLTDVSLGTSNPRIVSNPPDPNNFFLQEVLAG
;
A
#
# COMPACT_ATOMS: atom_id res chain seq x y z
N MET A 1 3.73 4.14 -24.03
CA MET A 1 2.74 3.73 -23.03
C MET A 1 3.23 4.36 -21.74
N GLU A 2 2.76 5.56 -21.44
CA GLU A 2 3.01 6.18 -20.13
C GLU A 2 2.50 5.19 -19.09
N LEU A 3 3.35 4.86 -18.11
CA LEU A 3 2.83 4.13 -16.96
C LEU A 3 1.82 5.07 -16.31
N GLU A 4 0.57 4.62 -16.25
CA GLU A 4 -0.43 5.12 -15.29
C GLU A 4 0.26 5.36 -13.94
N ASN A 5 -0.15 6.41 -13.22
CA ASN A 5 0.41 6.77 -11.90
C ASN A 5 0.76 5.50 -11.10
N PRO A 6 2.03 5.32 -10.69
CA PRO A 6 2.44 4.13 -9.95
C PRO A 6 1.56 3.95 -8.71
N LEU A 7 1.07 2.73 -8.49
CA LEU A 7 0.21 2.46 -7.32
C LEU A 7 0.95 2.64 -5.99
N GLY A 8 2.26 2.47 -5.99
CA GLY A 8 3.05 2.40 -4.77
C GLY A 8 4.53 2.13 -4.99
N SER A 9 5.26 2.04 -3.88
CA SER A 9 6.68 1.73 -3.83
C SER A 9 6.91 0.41 -3.10
N VAL A 10 7.74 -0.47 -3.67
CA VAL A 10 8.18 -1.70 -2.98
C VAL A 10 9.07 -1.30 -1.81
N ILE A 11 8.74 -1.76 -0.60
CA ILE A 11 9.48 -1.43 0.64
C ILE A 11 10.19 -2.64 1.24
N GLN A 12 9.73 -3.85 0.94
CA GLN A 12 10.31 -5.09 1.44
C GLN A 12 10.02 -6.23 0.47
N GLY A 13 10.78 -7.32 0.55
CA GLY A 13 10.40 -8.56 -0.11
C GLY A 13 11.36 -9.72 0.12
N SER A 14 10.88 -10.92 -0.16
CA SER A 14 11.65 -12.15 -0.19
C SER A 14 11.04 -13.14 -1.17
N LEU A 15 11.78 -14.19 -1.52
CA LEU A 15 11.25 -15.24 -2.40
C LEU A 15 10.07 -15.98 -1.76
N SER A 16 10.09 -16.15 -0.44
CA SER A 16 9.08 -16.92 0.29
C SER A 16 7.86 -16.10 0.69
N GLN A 17 8.00 -14.80 0.92
CA GLN A 17 6.92 -13.91 1.36
C GLN A 17 6.39 -13.00 0.25
N GLY A 18 7.05 -12.96 -0.91
CA GLY A 18 6.69 -12.04 -1.99
C GLY A 18 7.19 -10.63 -1.72
N LEU A 19 6.48 -9.64 -2.26
CA LEU A 19 6.85 -8.23 -2.17
C LEU A 19 5.81 -7.46 -1.35
N GLU A 20 6.29 -6.54 -0.51
CA GLU A 20 5.45 -5.61 0.23
C GLU A 20 5.53 -4.24 -0.44
N VAL A 21 4.36 -3.65 -0.71
CA VAL A 21 4.24 -2.38 -1.42
C VAL A 21 3.49 -1.39 -0.54
N ARG A 22 4.09 -0.23 -0.32
CA ARG A 22 3.40 0.91 0.27
C ARG A 22 2.70 1.70 -0.83
N LEU A 23 1.38 1.79 -0.76
CA LEU A 23 0.60 2.59 -1.69
C LEU A 23 0.96 4.08 -1.59
N HIS A 24 0.88 4.79 -2.71
CA HIS A 24 0.98 6.25 -2.72
C HIS A 24 -0.30 6.86 -2.13
N ALA A 25 -0.20 8.07 -1.57
CA ALA A 25 -1.29 8.69 -0.82
C ALA A 25 -2.50 9.06 -1.70
N ASP A 26 -2.30 9.21 -3.00
CA ASP A 26 -3.32 9.48 -4.01
C ASP A 26 -4.04 8.20 -4.50
N VAL A 27 -3.62 7.02 -4.04
CA VAL A 27 -4.19 5.73 -4.44
C VAL A 27 -5.16 5.24 -3.38
N SER A 28 -6.43 5.07 -3.77
CA SER A 28 -7.45 4.52 -2.88
C SER A 28 -7.20 3.04 -2.59
N VAL A 29 -7.22 2.69 -1.31
CA VAL A 29 -7.16 1.28 -0.86
C VAL A 29 -8.39 0.51 -1.34
N GLU A 30 -9.54 1.18 -1.54
CA GLU A 30 -10.79 0.54 -2.00
C GLU A 30 -10.68 -0.02 -3.43
N ASP A 31 -9.75 0.49 -4.24
CA ASP A 31 -9.48 0.00 -5.60
C ASP A 31 -8.57 -1.24 -5.62
N MET A 32 -8.09 -1.68 -4.44
CA MET A 32 -7.23 -2.85 -4.27
C MET A 32 -8.05 -4.08 -3.92
N ARG A 33 -7.85 -5.17 -4.69
CA ARG A 33 -8.58 -6.43 -4.52
C ARG A 33 -7.65 -7.62 -4.61
N VAL A 34 -7.78 -8.57 -3.68
CA VAL A 34 -7.08 -9.85 -3.74
C VAL A 34 -7.37 -10.57 -5.06
N GLY A 35 -6.33 -11.11 -5.68
CA GLY A 35 -6.37 -11.71 -7.01
C GLY A 35 -6.18 -10.71 -8.15
N LYS A 36 -6.10 -9.39 -7.88
CA LYS A 36 -5.74 -8.39 -8.89
C LYS A 36 -4.31 -8.62 -9.35
N PHE A 37 -4.09 -8.62 -10.65
CA PHE A 37 -2.76 -8.71 -11.23
C PHE A 37 -2.11 -7.35 -11.33
N LEU A 38 -0.84 -7.28 -10.95
CA LEU A 38 -0.01 -6.08 -10.92
C LEU A 38 1.29 -6.33 -11.68
N VAL A 39 1.90 -5.24 -12.15
CA VAL A 39 3.23 -5.28 -12.77
C VAL A 39 4.21 -4.53 -11.87
N VAL A 40 5.26 -5.22 -11.45
CA VAL A 40 6.39 -4.59 -10.76
C VAL A 40 7.46 -4.21 -11.77
N GLN A 41 7.75 -2.92 -11.85
CA GLN A 41 8.78 -2.37 -12.73
C GLN A 41 10.15 -2.42 -12.05
N GLY A 42 11.01 -3.34 -12.48
CA GLY A 42 12.43 -3.36 -12.12
C GLY A 42 13.27 -2.54 -13.11
N ARG A 43 14.58 -2.42 -12.82
CA ARG A 43 15.52 -1.70 -13.71
C ARG A 43 15.76 -2.42 -15.04
N ARG A 44 15.68 -3.75 -15.05
CA ARG A 44 15.98 -4.61 -16.22
C ARG A 44 14.74 -5.32 -16.76
N SER A 45 13.82 -5.68 -15.88
CA SER A 45 12.69 -6.54 -16.21
C SER A 45 11.44 -6.06 -15.50
N ARG A 46 10.29 -6.42 -16.08
CA ARG A 46 8.98 -6.30 -15.45
C ARG A 46 8.54 -7.67 -14.99
N PHE A 47 7.94 -7.74 -13.81
CA PHE A 47 7.47 -8.97 -13.22
C PHE A 47 5.96 -8.88 -13.02
N PHE A 48 5.26 -9.96 -13.35
CA PHE A 48 3.84 -10.08 -13.08
C PHE A 48 3.66 -10.59 -11.65
N CYS A 49 2.78 -9.95 -10.91
CA CYS A 49 2.50 -10.28 -9.53
C CYS A 49 0.99 -10.37 -9.33
N MET A 50 0.58 -11.14 -8.33
CA MET A 50 -0.80 -11.17 -7.88
C MET A 50 -0.86 -10.52 -6.51
N LEU A 51 -1.81 -9.61 -6.30
CA LEU A 51 -2.07 -9.05 -4.99
C LEU A 51 -2.73 -10.13 -4.12
N THR A 52 -2.06 -10.53 -3.05
CA THR A 52 -2.50 -11.62 -2.17
C THR A 52 -3.20 -11.14 -0.91
N ASP A 53 -2.90 -9.92 -0.46
CA ASP A 53 -3.44 -9.34 0.76
C ASP A 53 -3.41 -7.81 0.71
N VAL A 54 -4.25 -7.15 1.52
CA VAL A 54 -4.26 -5.69 1.74
C VAL A 54 -4.32 -5.43 3.24
N SER A 55 -3.34 -4.70 3.76
CA SER A 55 -3.25 -4.38 5.18
C SER A 55 -3.08 -2.87 5.40
N LEU A 56 -3.59 -2.38 6.53
CA LEU A 56 -3.36 -1.02 6.99
C LEU A 56 -2.17 -1.02 7.94
N GLY A 57 -1.11 -0.31 7.56
CA GLY A 57 0.09 -0.10 8.37
C GLY A 57 0.13 1.31 8.94
N THR A 58 0.79 1.46 10.10
CA THR A 58 1.07 2.77 10.70
C THR A 58 2.55 2.87 11.03
N SER A 59 3.14 4.06 10.87
CA SER A 59 4.51 4.31 11.33
C SER A 59 4.62 4.35 12.86
N ASN A 60 3.50 4.56 13.57
CA ASN A 60 3.46 4.56 15.03
C ASN A 60 2.54 3.44 15.53
N PRO A 61 3.09 2.34 16.08
CA PRO A 61 2.31 1.20 16.57
C PRO A 61 1.22 1.56 17.57
N ARG A 62 1.37 2.68 18.29
CA ARG A 62 0.36 3.15 19.24
C ARG A 62 -0.99 3.46 18.61
N ILE A 63 -1.00 3.84 17.33
CA ILE A 63 -2.23 4.17 16.60
C ILE A 63 -3.09 2.91 16.41
N VAL A 64 -2.47 1.75 16.19
CA VAL A 64 -3.21 0.47 16.10
C VAL A 64 -3.69 0.04 17.48
N SER A 65 -2.87 0.18 18.53
CA SER A 65 -3.27 -0.21 19.89
C SER A 65 -4.28 0.72 20.54
N ASN A 66 -4.34 1.99 20.11
CA ASN A 66 -5.22 3.02 20.64
C ASN A 66 -5.64 3.96 19.50
N PRO A 67 -6.62 3.54 18.68
CA PRO A 67 -7.07 4.33 17.54
C PRO A 67 -7.68 5.67 18.01
N PRO A 68 -7.53 6.74 17.22
CA PRO A 68 -8.17 8.02 17.52
C PRO A 68 -9.69 7.91 17.43
N ASP A 69 -10.39 8.81 18.12
CA ASP A 69 -11.84 8.91 18.06
C ASP A 69 -12.30 9.11 16.61
N PRO A 70 -13.25 8.31 16.09
CA PRO A 70 -13.77 8.45 14.72
C PRO A 70 -14.44 9.81 14.42
N ASN A 71 -14.80 10.59 15.43
CA ASN A 71 -15.37 11.94 15.27
C ASN A 71 -14.30 13.04 15.36
N ASN A 72 -13.03 12.69 15.61
CA ASN A 72 -11.93 13.63 15.63
C ASN A 72 -11.37 13.82 14.21
N PHE A 73 -12.04 14.67 13.43
CA PHE A 73 -11.69 14.97 12.04
C PHE A 73 -10.25 15.46 11.86
N PHE A 74 -9.73 16.25 12.81
CA PHE A 74 -8.35 16.73 12.75
C PHE A 74 -7.32 15.60 12.80
N LEU A 75 -7.50 14.63 13.71
CA LEU A 75 -6.62 13.46 13.77
C LEU A 75 -6.76 12.57 12.54
N GLN A 76 -7.94 12.49 11.93
CA GLN A 76 -8.12 11.76 10.68
C GLN A 76 -7.33 12.38 9.53
N GLU A 77 -7.41 13.71 9.37
CA GLU A 77 -6.66 14.43 8.34
C GLU A 77 -5.14 14.27 8.53
N VAL A 78 -4.63 14.42 9.76
CA VAL A 78 -3.19 14.27 10.04
C VAL A 78 -2.68 12.85 9.79
N LEU A 79 -3.51 11.82 10.02
CA LEU A 79 -3.12 10.43 9.81
C LEU A 79 -3.28 9.95 8.37
N ALA A 80 -4.09 10.65 7.56
CA ALA A 80 -4.24 10.35 6.13
C ALA A 80 -2.97 10.69 5.32
N GLY A 81 -2.09 11.54 5.84
CA GLY A 81 -0.82 11.93 5.22
C GLY A 81 -0.90 13.32 4.62
#